data_AF-A0A1W1E6H9-F1
#
_entry.id   AF-A0A1W1E6H9-F1
#
_cell.length_a   1.000
_cell.length_b   1.000
_cell.length_c   1.000
_cell.angle_alpha   90.00
_cell.angle_beta   90.00
_cell.angle_gamma   90.00
#
_symmetry.space_group_name_H-M   'P 1'
#
loop_
_entity.id
_entity.type
_entity.pdbx_description
1 polymer ?
#
loop_
_entity_poly.entity_id
_entity_poly.type
_entity_poly.pdbx_seq_one_letter_code
_entity_poly.pdbx_strand_id
1 'polypeptide(L)'
;MHENFAKTLAVLSKEYDLILIDTPPLLAVTDAVIIGNLCGTTFILVRYGVHSMSEIQAAVKRLQQNNIEPRGFIFNALKPRKGYGKYAHYHYEYKS
;
A
#
# COMPACT_ATOMS: atom_id res chain seq x y z
N MET A 1 17.46 -10.01 6.53
CA MET A 1 17.11 -10.09 5.11
C MET A 1 18.30 -10.64 4.36
N HIS A 2 18.12 -11.60 3.45
CA HIS A 2 19.23 -12.16 2.70
C HIS A 2 19.83 -11.06 1.81
N GLU A 3 21.14 -10.85 1.83
CA GLU A 3 21.84 -9.85 0.99
C GLU A 3 21.43 -9.91 -0.48
N ASN A 4 20.98 -11.09 -0.92
CA ASN A 4 20.55 -11.36 -2.29
C ASN A 4 19.37 -10.48 -2.71
N PHE A 5 18.40 -10.19 -1.83
CA PHE A 5 17.23 -9.40 -2.21
C PHE A 5 17.62 -7.96 -2.58
N ALA A 6 18.43 -7.32 -1.75
CA ALA A 6 18.92 -5.97 -2.01
C ALA A 6 19.82 -5.92 -3.26
N LYS A 7 20.66 -6.94 -3.47
CA LYS A 7 21.49 -7.07 -4.69
C LYS A 7 20.62 -7.20 -5.95
N THR A 8 19.60 -8.06 -5.91
CA THR A 8 18.65 -8.22 -7.03
C THR A 8 17.91 -6.92 -7.31
N LEU A 9 17.42 -6.23 -6.28
CA LEU A 9 16.72 -4.95 -6.47
C LEU A 9 17.64 -3.90 -7.10
N ALA A 10 18.92 -3.83 -6.70
CA ALA A 10 19.89 -2.90 -7.29
C ALA A 10 20.20 -3.19 -8.77
N VAL A 11 20.10 -4.44 -9.21
CA VAL A 11 20.22 -4.82 -10.63
C VAL A 11 18.96 -4.41 -11.38
N LEU A 12 17.78 -4.79 -10.88
CA LEU A 12 16.50 -4.48 -11.53
C LEU A 12 16.26 -2.97 -11.64
N SER A 13 16.68 -2.18 -10.65
CA SER A 13 16.56 -0.71 -10.70
C SER A 13 17.35 -0.05 -11.83
N LYS A 14 18.27 -0.77 -12.50
CA LYS A 14 18.98 -0.29 -13.70
C LYS A 14 18.26 -0.66 -15.00
N GLU A 15 17.38 -1.65 -14.95
CA GLU A 15 16.70 -2.22 -16.12
C GLU A 15 15.25 -1.73 -16.26
N TYR A 16 14.63 -1.30 -15.17
CA TYR A 16 13.23 -0.86 -15.14
C TYR A 16 13.10 0.57 -14.62
N ASP A 17 12.24 1.36 -15.25
CA ASP A 17 11.92 2.73 -14.81
C ASP A 17 11.13 2.74 -13.50
N LEU A 18 10.32 1.72 -13.25
CA LEU A 18 9.48 1.57 -12.08
C LEU A 18 9.39 0.10 -11.65
N ILE A 19 9.58 -0.14 -10.35
CA ILE A 19 9.42 -1.45 -9.74
C ILE A 19 8.31 -1.37 -8.70
N LEU A 20 7.30 -2.22 -8.84
CA LEU A 20 6.24 -2.39 -7.86
C LEU A 20 6.51 -3.64 -7.04
N ILE A 21 6.58 -3.49 -5.72
CA ILE A 21 6.80 -4.60 -4.80
C ILE A 21 5.52 -4.84 -4.01
N ASP A 22 4.92 -6.01 -4.21
CA ASP A 22 3.82 -6.47 -3.38
C ASP A 22 4.35 -7.15 -2.12
N THR A 23 3.67 -6.92 -0.99
CA THR A 23 4.09 -7.43 0.31
C THR A 23 2.89 -8.01 1.04
N PRO A 24 3.08 -9.08 1.84
CA PRO A 24 2.01 -9.61 2.68
C PRO A 24 1.49 -8.57 3.70
N PRO A 25 0.30 -8.77 4.30
CA PRO A 25 -0.32 -7.78 5.19
C PRO A 25 0.60 -7.35 6.35
N LEU A 26 0.84 -6.05 6.47
CA LEU A 26 1.77 -5.46 7.45
C LEU A 26 1.49 -5.83 8.92
N LEU A 27 0.22 -6.03 9.28
CA LEU A 27 -0.15 -6.41 10.64
C LEU A 27 0.09 -7.90 10.92
N ALA A 28 0.13 -8.75 9.88
CA ALA A 28 0.32 -10.18 10.01
C ALA A 28 1.80 -10.58 10.06
N VAL A 29 2.68 -9.90 9.32
CA VAL A 29 4.09 -10.28 9.16
C VAL A 29 5.02 -9.07 9.06
N THR A 30 6.33 -9.31 9.12
CA THR A 30 7.37 -8.26 9.12
C THR A 30 7.85 -7.84 7.74
N ASP A 31 7.56 -8.60 6.69
CA ASP A 31 8.21 -8.43 5.37
C ASP A 31 8.03 -7.02 4.79
N ALA A 32 6.82 -6.46 4.92
CA ALA A 32 6.52 -5.11 4.46
C ALA A 32 7.42 -4.03 5.11
N VAL A 33 7.82 -4.22 6.37
CA VAL A 33 8.74 -3.29 7.05
C VAL A 33 10.15 -3.43 6.51
N ILE A 34 10.61 -4.66 6.30
CA ILE A 34 11.97 -4.91 5.83
C ILE A 34 12.12 -4.43 4.38
N ILE A 35 11.13 -4.73 3.54
CA ILE A 35 11.07 -4.33 2.13
C ILE A 35 10.86 -2.83 2.01
N GLY A 36 10.00 -2.23 2.83
CA GLY A 36 9.70 -0.79 2.78
C GLY A 36 10.93 0.09 2.97
N ASN A 37 11.93 -0.37 3.74
CA ASN A 37 13.22 0.32 3.90
C ASN A 37 14.10 0.32 2.63
N LEU A 38 13.80 -0.54 1.66
CA LEU A 38 14.48 -0.58 0.36
C LEU A 38 13.70 0.16 -0.74
N CYS A 39 12.46 0.57 -0.45
CA CYS A 39 11.58 1.26 -1.38
C CYS A 39 11.72 2.78 -1.26
N GLY A 40 11.79 3.49 -2.38
CA GLY A 40 11.76 4.96 -2.38
C GLY A 40 10.40 5.55 -2.03
N THR A 41 9.32 4.78 -2.13
CA THR A 41 7.96 5.21 -1.79
C THR A 41 7.12 4.02 -1.36
N THR A 42 6.32 4.19 -0.31
CA THR A 42 5.43 3.16 0.23
C THR A 42 4.00 3.67 0.32
N PHE A 43 3.03 2.87 -0.09
CA PHE A 43 1.59 3.14 0.07
C PHE A 43 0.94 2.06 0.93
N ILE A 44 -0.06 2.43 1.73
CA ILE A 44 -0.88 1.47 2.49
C ILE A 44 -2.19 1.24 1.75
N LEU A 45 -2.50 -0.01 1.41
CA LEU A 45 -3.80 -0.39 0.86
C LEU A 45 -4.79 -0.63 1.99
N VAL A 46 -5.95 0.03 1.93
CA VAL A 46 -7.06 -0.14 2.89
C VAL A 46 -8.30 -0.53 2.12
N ARG A 47 -8.92 -1.66 2.47
CA ARG A 47 -10.16 -2.12 1.86
C ARG A 47 -11.41 -1.52 2.52
N TYR A 48 -12.35 -1.05 1.71
CA TYR A 48 -13.63 -0.47 2.14
C TYR A 48 -14.43 -1.43 3.02
N GLY A 49 -14.82 -0.96 4.21
CA GLY A 49 -15.67 -1.69 5.16
C GLY A 49 -15.00 -2.91 5.81
N VAL A 50 -13.67 -3.06 5.68
CA VAL A 50 -12.95 -4.22 6.23
C VAL A 50 -12.07 -3.84 7.41
N HIS A 51 -11.26 -2.78 7.29
CA HIS A 51 -10.34 -2.39 8.36
C HIS A 51 -10.93 -1.32 9.26
N SER A 52 -10.76 -1.50 10.56
CA SER A 52 -11.03 -0.50 11.59
C SER A 52 -9.99 0.62 11.60
N MET A 53 -10.35 1.79 12.16
CA MET A 53 -9.41 2.90 12.29
C MET A 53 -8.22 2.54 13.19
N SER A 54 -8.43 1.71 14.23
CA SER A 54 -7.36 1.24 15.11
C SER A 54 -6.34 0.36 14.37
N GLU A 55 -6.78 -0.51 13.46
CA GLU A 55 -5.87 -1.31 12.64
C GLU A 55 -5.06 -0.42 11.69
N ILE A 56 -5.69 0.59 11.09
CA ILE A 56 -5.01 1.55 10.21
C ILE A 56 -3.94 2.34 11.01
N GLN A 57 -4.29 2.83 12.19
CA GLN A 57 -3.35 3.54 13.08
C GLN A 57 -2.19 2.64 13.52
N ALA A 58 -2.47 1.38 13.86
CA ALA A 58 -1.43 0.41 14.21
C ALA A 58 -0.48 0.14 13.04
N ALA A 59 -1.00 0.03 11.82
CA ALA A 59 -0.20 -0.14 10.60
C ALA A 59 0.73 1.05 10.37
N VAL A 60 0.21 2.28 10.44
CA VAL A 60 1.01 3.51 10.30
C VAL A 60 2.10 3.58 11.36
N LYS A 61 1.75 3.33 12.62
CA LYS A 61 2.70 3.35 13.74
C LYS A 61 3.81 2.34 13.53
N ARG A 62 3.50 1.13 13.03
CA ARG A 62 4.50 0.09 12.75
C ARG A 62 5.50 0.51 11.68
N LEU A 63 5.07 1.20 10.63
CA LEU A 63 5.98 1.75 9.61
C LEU A 63 6.85 2.89 10.19
N GLN A 64 6.23 3.83 10.91
CA GLN A 64 6.93 4.97 11.51
C GLN A 64 7.98 4.56 12.54
N GLN A 65 7.69 3.54 13.36
CA GLN A 65 8.66 2.95 14.29
C GLN A 65 9.91 2.37 13.60
N ASN A 66 9.82 2.10 12.30
CA ASN A 66 10.91 1.60 11.47
C ASN A 66 11.38 2.64 10.45
N ASN A 67 11.12 3.93 10.71
CA ASN A 67 11.52 5.07 9.87
C ASN A 67 10.98 5.03 8.43
N ILE A 68 9.86 4.34 8.22
CA ILE A 68 9.16 4.33 6.94
C ILE A 68 7.96 5.26 7.05
N GLU A 69 7.97 6.34 6.28
CA GLU A 69 6.82 7.22 6.14
C GLU A 69 5.98 6.80 4.92
N PRO A 70 4.77 6.27 5.11
CA PRO A 70 3.90 5.98 3.98
C PRO A 70 3.51 7.28 3.28
N ARG A 71 3.64 7.32 1.96
CA ARG A 71 3.27 8.47 1.14
C ARG A 71 1.78 8.77 1.18
N GLY A 72 0.97 7.73 1.40
CA GLY A 72 -0.47 7.85 1.55
C GLY A 72 -1.17 6.50 1.57
N PHE A 73 -2.49 6.56 1.46
CA PHE A 73 -3.37 5.40 1.45
C PHE A 73 -4.03 5.22 0.10
N ILE A 74 -4.19 3.97 -0.31
CA ILE A 74 -5.01 3.58 -1.45
C ILE A 74 -6.27 2.93 -0.87
N PHE A 75 -7.41 3.59 -1.03
CA PHE A 75 -8.68 3.06 -0.57
C PHE A 75 -9.33 2.21 -1.66
N ASN A 76 -9.39 0.89 -1.43
CA ASN A 76 -9.74 -0.10 -2.43
C ASN A 76 -11.13 -0.75 -2.17
N ALA A 77 -11.70 -1.34 -3.21
CA ALA A 77 -12.98 -2.06 -3.21
C ALA A 77 -14.17 -1.21 -2.73
N LEU A 78 -14.13 0.09 -3.04
CA LEU A 78 -15.25 0.99 -2.84
C LEU A 78 -16.52 0.41 -3.47
N LYS A 79 -17.57 0.24 -2.66
CA LYS A 79 -18.88 -0.17 -3.16
C LYS A 79 -19.70 1.10 -3.42
N PRO A 80 -20.33 1.25 -4.61
CA PRO A 80 -21.27 2.33 -4.85
C PRO A 80 -22.38 2.27 -3.81
N ARG A 81 -22.61 3.40 -3.12
CA ARG A 81 -23.69 3.49 -2.14
C ARG A 81 -25.01 3.55 -2.92
N LYS A 82 -25.84 2.50 -2.85
CA LYS A 82 -27.22 2.54 -3.37
C LYS A 82 -28.05 3.40 -2.39
N GLY A 83 -28.19 4.69 -2.68
CA GLY A 83 -29.06 5.58 -1.90
C GLY A 83 -29.03 7.03 -2.41
N TYR A 84 -30.20 7.63 -2.56
CA TYR A 84 -30.40 9.02 -2.95
C TYR A 84 -29.67 9.96 -1.97
N GLY A 85 -28.54 10.53 -2.38
CA GLY A 85 -27.78 11.48 -1.58
C GLY A 85 -26.48 11.90 -2.27
N LYS A 86 -26.16 13.20 -2.21
CA LYS A 86 -25.16 13.96 -2.98
C LYS A 86 -23.66 13.56 -2.84
N TYR A 87 -23.36 12.30 -2.54
CA TYR A 87 -22.00 11.74 -2.50
C TYR A 87 -21.89 10.46 -3.34
N ALA A 88 -22.55 10.47 -4.51
CA ALA A 88 -22.29 9.46 -5.52
C ALA A 88 -20.89 9.72 -6.08
N HIS A 89 -19.93 8.86 -5.75
CA HIS A 89 -18.67 8.82 -6.48
C HIS A 89 -19.01 8.53 -7.94
N TYR A 90 -18.73 9.49 -8.82
CA TYR A 90 -18.98 9.39 -10.25
C TYR A 90 -18.06 8.32 -10.83
N HIS A 91 -18.61 7.13 -11.04
CA HIS A 91 -17.95 6.11 -11.85
C HIS A 91 -18.13 6.53 -13.31
N TYR A 92 -17.13 7.21 -13.86
CA TYR A 92 -17.06 7.47 -15.29
C TYR A 92 -16.74 6.16 -15.99
N GLU A 93 -17.75 5.60 -16.64
CA GLU A 93 -17.61 4.43 -17.50
C GLU A 93 -17.09 4.91 -18.86
N TYR A 94 -15.81 4.67 -19.14
CA TYR A 94 -15.30 4.79 -20.49
C TYR A 94 -15.81 3.59 -21.28
N LYS A 95 -16.78 3.83 -22.17
CA LYS A 95 -17.10 2.86 -23.24
C LYS A 95 -15.98 2.96 -24.26
N SER A 96 -15.16 1.92 -24.34
CA SER A 96 -14.23 1.67 -25.44
C SER A 96 -14.99 1.40 -26.74
#